data_AF-A0AAV8UQ64-F1
#
_entry.id   AF-A0AAV8UQ64-F1
#
_cell.length_a   1.000
_cell.length_b   1.000
_cell.length_c   1.000
_cell.angle_alpha   90.00
_cell.angle_beta   90.00
_cell.angle_gamma   90.00
#
_symmetry.space_group_name_H-M   'P 1'
#
loop_
_entity.id
_entity.type
_entity.pdbx_description
1 polymer ?
#
loop_
_entity_poly.entity_id
_entity_poly.type
_entity_poly.pdbx_seq_one_letter_code
_entity_poly.pdbx_strand_id
1 'polypeptide(L)'
;MSLAFTEAGDRRIVSGVWLLLHGFLGDKEPIFEAFVSRIGDGERVVAIDLPLHGESASVSVEDVAEAAALVRETADDLEIRSCIVVGYSLGGRVALSLAASVEHGLVENLILISSDPGLPSTGSERSDRMERDLEYSRKIQANFDQFLHGWYSAGLWGSSLSEESKQLWIRRIKRVNTQRNMSKAVVAYSPARMTSLWEFLLGPASPPSLMICGSEDRKYVAITRRASQRHFSAVVPDAGHNCLHQAIDAVVRTTVTFKRILRTMSTPCVQTIEQRRFSLALRKKMSVAGRSTVDHREGLVVILKAKDSKHGVGEASPLPGFHKGTLLEDVAEVSKACEDVLGESQTFQLLLRLRSTPTVQCAMEMASLQLIAAQVDSELDLVMATILRLRWSVVPKAHVFINSVVPRVVDPSAYALSLVGQGYSVMKMKVGGGSLEDDASNVNLLCKALEDHGSRLRLDANRSWTLDEATSFWKSLERPHLIEFIEEPLEDPEELPQFYARTGLRFALDENLVESETWWKHSVEDGLAAYVVKPTVIGGLVPTVDLIRKGASAARVIVSSTFDSGLMLSYLSIFASLIEGEADTAHGLGTFEILAEDTIDPPFSSFVSDGKISLEKCRATLRSHSAGPD
;
A
#
# COMPACT_ATOMS: atom_id res chain seq x y z
N MET A 1 -13.36 22.31 32.40
CA MET A 1 -14.80 22.55 32.08
C MET A 1 -15.14 21.56 30.99
N SER A 2 -16.05 20.62 31.21
CA SER A 2 -16.29 19.53 30.26
C SER A 2 -16.89 20.04 28.95
N LEU A 3 -16.38 19.57 27.82
CA LEU A 3 -16.93 19.88 26.49
C LEU A 3 -18.24 19.10 26.27
N ALA A 4 -19.13 19.63 25.44
CA ALA A 4 -20.34 18.91 25.07
C ALA A 4 -20.00 17.68 24.22
N PHE A 5 -20.70 16.56 24.46
CA PHE A 5 -20.43 15.29 23.79
C PHE A 5 -21.72 14.49 23.57
N THR A 6 -21.66 13.56 22.62
CA THR A 6 -22.66 12.50 22.40
C THR A 6 -21.95 11.17 22.53
N GLU A 7 -22.58 10.18 23.16
CA GLU A 7 -21.99 8.86 23.36
C GLU A 7 -22.96 7.70 23.07
N ALA A 8 -22.39 6.57 22.70
CA ALA A 8 -23.07 5.28 22.52
C ALA A 8 -22.19 4.13 23.05
N GLY A 9 -22.83 3.00 23.36
CA GLY A 9 -22.17 1.80 23.91
C GLY A 9 -22.13 1.76 25.44
N ASP A 10 -21.52 0.71 25.99
CA ASP A 10 -21.45 0.48 27.44
C ASP A 10 -20.42 1.40 28.12
N ARG A 11 -20.86 2.26 29.05
CA ARG A 11 -20.00 3.18 29.81
C ARG A 11 -18.92 2.46 30.64
N ARG A 12 -19.12 1.17 30.97
CA ARG A 12 -18.11 0.36 31.66
C ARG A 12 -16.88 0.08 30.80
N ILE A 13 -16.99 0.26 29.49
CA ILE A 13 -15.84 0.21 28.57
C ILE A 13 -15.07 1.51 28.73
N VAL A 14 -13.98 1.43 29.48
CA VAL A 14 -13.07 2.55 29.77
C VAL A 14 -11.79 2.52 28.93
N SER A 15 -11.58 1.47 28.13
CA SER A 15 -10.38 1.28 27.30
C SER A 15 -10.77 0.94 25.86
N GLY A 16 -9.94 1.34 24.89
CA GLY A 16 -10.21 1.17 23.47
C GLY A 16 -11.45 1.93 22.98
N VAL A 17 -11.81 3.02 23.67
CA VAL A 17 -12.96 3.89 23.35
C VAL A 17 -12.70 4.66 22.05
N TRP A 18 -13.71 4.80 21.19
CA TRP A 18 -13.59 5.69 20.03
C TRP A 18 -13.86 7.13 20.43
N LEU A 19 -12.86 7.99 20.28
CA LEU A 19 -12.98 9.42 20.54
C LEU A 19 -12.97 10.18 19.22
N LEU A 20 -14.10 10.79 18.86
CA LEU A 20 -14.33 11.39 17.54
C LEU A 20 -14.30 12.92 17.61
N LEU A 21 -13.46 13.55 16.79
CA LEU A 21 -13.26 14.99 16.72
C LEU A 21 -13.56 15.53 15.32
N HIS A 22 -14.52 16.45 15.23
CA HIS A 22 -15.01 17.02 13.96
C HIS A 22 -14.09 18.12 13.38
N GLY A 23 -14.35 18.49 12.12
CA GLY A 23 -13.61 19.55 11.41
C GLY A 23 -14.15 20.97 11.62
N PHE A 24 -13.51 21.96 11.01
CA PHE A 24 -13.96 23.36 11.03
C PHE A 24 -15.37 23.50 10.45
N LEU A 25 -16.19 24.37 11.05
CA LEU A 25 -17.63 24.55 10.74
C LEU A 25 -18.53 23.36 11.10
N GLY A 26 -17.95 22.23 11.53
CA GLY A 26 -18.69 21.03 11.91
C GLY A 26 -19.25 21.07 13.33
N ASP A 27 -19.83 19.94 13.69
CA ASP A 27 -20.30 19.55 15.03
C ASP A 27 -20.14 18.03 15.20
N LYS A 28 -20.39 17.51 16.40
CA LYS A 28 -20.18 16.10 16.77
C LYS A 28 -21.09 15.11 16.05
N GLU A 29 -22.31 15.50 15.70
CA GLU A 29 -23.35 14.57 15.24
C GLU A 29 -23.01 13.85 13.92
N PRO A 30 -22.53 14.51 12.83
CA PRO A 30 -22.31 13.81 11.57
C PRO A 30 -21.21 12.74 11.64
N ILE A 31 -20.13 13.02 12.38
CA ILE A 31 -19.05 12.03 12.59
C ILE A 31 -19.50 10.94 13.56
N PHE A 32 -20.32 11.27 14.56
CA PHE A 32 -20.90 10.30 15.48
C PHE A 32 -21.82 9.31 14.76
N GLU A 33 -22.81 9.81 14.01
CA GLU A 33 -23.75 9.01 13.22
C GLU A 33 -23.00 8.08 12.24
N ALA A 34 -21.95 8.58 11.60
CA ALA A 34 -21.11 7.82 10.68
C ALA A 34 -20.47 6.59 11.33
N PHE A 35 -19.94 6.77 12.54
CA PHE A 35 -19.16 5.75 13.24
C PHE A 35 -20.03 4.78 14.04
N VAL A 36 -21.01 5.28 14.80
CA VAL A 36 -21.87 4.46 15.65
C VAL A 36 -22.65 3.43 14.85
N SER A 37 -23.17 3.82 13.68
CA SER A 37 -23.92 2.91 12.80
C SER A 37 -23.07 1.77 12.19
N ARG A 38 -21.74 1.82 12.30
CA ARG A 38 -20.81 0.90 11.61
C ARG A 38 -19.84 0.14 12.53
N ILE A 39 -19.65 0.60 13.77
CA ILE A 39 -18.75 -0.04 14.74
C ILE A 39 -19.44 -1.18 15.52
N GLY A 40 -20.76 -1.09 15.71
CA GLY A 40 -21.57 -2.09 16.41
C GLY A 40 -21.64 -1.88 17.93
N ASP A 41 -22.59 -2.56 18.59
CA ASP A 41 -22.98 -2.32 19.98
C ASP A 41 -21.94 -2.72 21.05
N GLY A 42 -20.88 -3.42 20.65
CA GLY A 42 -19.85 -3.94 21.56
C GLY A 42 -18.74 -2.95 21.92
N GLU A 43 -18.75 -1.73 21.38
CA GLU A 43 -17.72 -0.73 21.62
C GLU A 43 -18.33 0.59 22.10
N ARG A 44 -17.58 1.36 22.89
CA ARG A 44 -17.97 2.69 23.34
C ARG A 44 -17.48 3.75 22.35
N VAL A 45 -18.37 4.62 21.92
CA VAL A 45 -18.10 5.72 20.98
C VAL A 45 -18.50 7.03 21.63
N VAL A 46 -17.61 8.01 21.59
CA VAL A 46 -17.80 9.36 22.13
C VAL A 46 -17.39 10.36 21.06
N ALA A 47 -18.29 11.28 20.70
CA ALA A 47 -17.99 12.41 19.83
C ALA A 47 -18.10 13.71 20.61
N ILE A 48 -17.12 14.60 20.45
CA ILE A 48 -17.02 15.86 21.20
C ILE A 48 -17.24 17.05 20.27
N ASP A 49 -18.04 18.02 20.70
CA ASP A 49 -18.06 19.35 20.11
C ASP A 49 -16.82 20.12 20.58
N LEU A 50 -15.96 20.48 19.65
CA LEU A 50 -14.75 21.25 19.95
C LEU A 50 -15.13 22.68 20.39
N PRO A 51 -14.28 23.34 21.22
CA PRO A 51 -14.48 24.74 21.60
C PRO A 51 -14.90 25.64 20.44
N LEU A 52 -15.79 26.59 20.72
CA LEU A 52 -16.41 27.51 19.75
C LEU A 52 -17.38 26.87 18.75
N HIS A 53 -17.59 25.54 18.77
CA HIS A 53 -18.49 24.84 17.86
C HIS A 53 -19.67 24.18 18.60
N GLY A 54 -20.79 23.98 17.90
CA GLY A 54 -21.92 23.21 18.37
C GLY A 54 -22.40 23.64 19.77
N GLU A 55 -22.56 22.67 20.67
CA GLU A 55 -22.98 22.91 22.05
C GLU A 55 -21.83 23.38 22.96
N SER A 56 -20.57 23.24 22.52
CA SER A 56 -19.38 23.82 23.15
C SER A 56 -19.10 25.28 22.71
N ALA A 57 -20.07 25.94 22.09
CA ALA A 57 -19.95 27.28 21.53
C ALA A 57 -19.53 28.38 22.53
N SER A 58 -19.82 28.21 23.83
CA SER A 58 -19.43 29.16 24.88
C SER A 58 -17.98 29.00 25.34
N VAL A 59 -17.33 27.88 25.03
CA VAL A 59 -15.95 27.58 25.44
C VAL A 59 -15.00 28.24 24.45
N SER A 60 -14.11 29.08 24.94
CA SER A 60 -13.08 29.75 24.13
C SER A 60 -11.72 29.08 24.34
N VAL A 61 -10.92 29.09 23.29
CA VAL A 61 -9.52 28.64 23.30
C VAL A 61 -8.69 29.58 22.44
N GLU A 62 -7.43 29.72 22.79
CA GLU A 62 -6.45 30.48 22.03
C GLU A 62 -5.84 29.64 20.92
N ASP A 63 -5.59 28.36 21.14
CA ASP A 63 -4.93 27.51 20.15
C ASP A 63 -5.37 26.04 20.19
N VAL A 64 -4.74 25.24 19.32
CA VAL A 64 -4.98 23.79 19.20
C VAL A 64 -4.54 23.04 20.47
N ALA A 65 -3.52 23.51 21.18
CA ALA A 65 -3.01 22.85 22.38
C ALA A 65 -3.98 23.01 23.56
N GLU A 66 -4.55 24.22 23.73
CA GLU A 66 -5.62 24.44 24.72
C GLU A 66 -6.86 23.59 24.41
N ALA A 67 -7.25 23.49 23.14
CA ALA A 67 -8.36 22.63 22.74
C ALA A 67 -8.08 21.15 23.05
N ALA A 68 -6.85 20.68 22.81
CA ALA A 68 -6.44 19.31 23.14
C ALA A 68 -6.46 19.05 24.66
N ALA A 69 -6.06 20.03 25.48
CA ALA A 69 -6.15 19.94 26.94
C ALA A 69 -7.61 19.80 27.42
N LEU A 70 -8.54 20.55 26.83
CA LEU A 70 -9.97 20.42 27.16
C LEU A 70 -10.57 19.08 26.70
N VAL A 71 -10.12 18.54 25.56
CA VAL A 71 -10.49 17.19 25.14
C VAL A 71 -9.95 16.15 26.13
N ARG A 72 -8.72 16.33 26.62
CA ARG A 72 -8.15 15.48 27.68
C ARG A 72 -8.98 15.53 28.97
N GLU A 73 -9.30 16.74 29.46
CA GLU A 73 -10.17 16.92 30.64
C GLU A 73 -11.52 16.21 30.46
N THR A 74 -12.13 16.37 29.28
CA THR A 74 -13.41 15.72 28.96
C THR A 74 -13.27 14.19 28.94
N ALA A 75 -12.16 13.65 28.45
CA ALA A 75 -11.88 12.21 28.48
C ALA A 75 -11.69 11.69 29.91
N ASP A 76 -10.99 12.43 30.76
CA ASP A 76 -10.80 12.11 32.18
C ASP A 76 -12.15 12.13 32.94
N ASP A 77 -13.00 13.15 32.69
CA ASP A 77 -14.37 13.25 33.25
C ASP A 77 -15.26 12.06 32.85
N LEU A 78 -15.01 11.48 31.67
CA LEU A 78 -15.73 10.32 31.14
C LEU A 78 -15.11 8.96 31.53
N GLU A 79 -14.11 8.99 32.41
CA GLU A 79 -13.34 7.85 32.90
C GLU A 79 -12.67 7.05 31.76
N ILE A 80 -12.31 7.71 30.66
CA ILE A 80 -11.62 7.07 29.53
C ILE A 80 -10.15 6.88 29.88
N ARG A 81 -9.74 5.63 30.07
CA ARG A 81 -8.36 5.23 30.35
C ARG A 81 -7.53 5.08 29.08
N SER A 82 -8.15 4.63 27.99
CA SER A 82 -7.50 4.54 26.69
C SER A 82 -8.49 4.66 25.53
N CYS A 83 -8.05 5.22 24.41
CA CYS A 83 -8.89 5.51 23.26
C CYS A 83 -8.15 5.43 21.92
N ILE A 84 -8.94 5.20 20.86
CA ILE A 84 -8.59 5.49 19.48
C ILE A 84 -9.16 6.86 19.16
N VAL A 85 -8.29 7.81 18.83
CA VAL A 85 -8.72 9.17 18.51
C VAL A 85 -8.83 9.32 17.00
N VAL A 86 -10.03 9.64 16.53
CA VAL A 86 -10.32 9.93 15.12
C VAL A 86 -10.55 11.42 14.97
N GLY A 87 -9.72 12.07 14.16
CA GLY A 87 -9.83 13.50 13.92
C GLY A 87 -9.93 13.84 12.44
N TYR A 88 -10.97 14.58 12.08
CA TYR A 88 -11.16 15.10 10.73
C TYR A 88 -10.69 16.55 10.61
N SER A 89 -9.77 16.83 9.68
CA SER A 89 -9.27 18.17 9.35
C SER A 89 -8.79 18.94 10.60
N LEU A 90 -9.52 19.95 11.05
CA LEU A 90 -9.26 20.65 12.31
C LEU A 90 -9.20 19.70 13.51
N GLY A 91 -10.14 18.77 13.63
CA GLY A 91 -10.16 17.78 14.71
C GLY A 91 -8.96 16.84 14.68
N GLY A 92 -8.37 16.60 13.50
CA GLY A 92 -7.13 15.83 13.38
C GLY A 92 -5.92 16.55 13.97
N ARG A 93 -5.88 17.88 13.93
CA ARG A 93 -4.85 18.67 14.61
C ARG A 93 -4.98 18.60 16.12
N VAL A 94 -6.21 18.69 16.62
CA VAL A 94 -6.50 18.49 18.05
C VAL A 94 -6.14 17.08 18.49
N ALA A 95 -6.51 16.06 17.70
CA ALA A 95 -6.17 14.67 17.96
C ALA A 95 -4.65 14.43 18.04
N LEU A 96 -3.89 15.02 17.10
CA LEU A 96 -2.45 14.92 17.09
C LEU A 96 -1.81 15.67 18.27
N SER A 97 -2.29 16.88 18.58
CA SER A 97 -1.84 17.64 19.76
C SER A 97 -2.14 16.90 21.06
N LEU A 98 -3.30 16.25 21.18
CA LEU A 98 -3.63 15.38 22.31
C LEU A 98 -2.66 14.22 22.43
N ALA A 99 -2.43 13.48 21.34
CA ALA A 99 -1.50 12.35 21.34
C ALA A 99 -0.06 12.76 21.72
N ALA A 100 0.36 13.96 21.34
CA ALA A 100 1.69 14.50 21.65
C ALA A 100 1.84 15.03 23.09
N SER A 101 0.73 15.36 23.77
CA SER A 101 0.76 16.00 25.09
C SER A 101 0.47 15.06 26.26
N VAL A 102 0.05 13.83 25.99
CA VAL A 102 -0.37 12.87 27.02
C VAL A 102 0.65 11.76 27.25
N GLU A 103 0.61 11.17 28.44
CA GLU A 103 1.41 9.99 28.76
C GLU A 103 1.10 8.80 27.84
N HIS A 104 2.11 7.96 27.62
CA HIS A 104 1.96 6.74 26.83
C HIS A 104 0.84 5.86 27.39
N GLY A 105 -0.12 5.52 26.52
CA GLY A 105 -1.21 4.59 26.85
C GLY A 105 -2.62 5.18 26.76
N LEU A 106 -2.81 6.51 26.89
CA LEU A 106 -4.14 7.10 26.70
C LEU A 106 -4.58 7.02 25.23
N VAL A 107 -3.73 7.48 24.30
CA VAL A 107 -4.01 7.38 22.86
C VAL A 107 -3.35 6.13 22.33
N GLU A 108 -4.14 5.06 22.17
CA GLU A 108 -3.65 3.78 21.65
C GLU A 108 -3.33 3.87 20.16
N ASN A 109 -4.25 4.50 19.41
CA ASN A 109 -4.14 4.68 17.98
C ASN A 109 -4.67 6.06 17.58
N LEU A 110 -4.10 6.61 16.50
CA LEU A 110 -4.50 7.91 15.96
C LEU A 110 -4.96 7.76 14.52
N ILE A 111 -6.12 8.32 14.18
CA ILE A 111 -6.68 8.28 12.83
C ILE A 111 -6.91 9.69 12.35
N LEU A 112 -6.12 10.10 11.37
CA LEU A 112 -6.07 11.47 10.86
C LEU A 112 -6.68 11.51 9.46
N ILE A 113 -7.83 12.15 9.33
CA ILE A 113 -8.57 12.25 8.07
C ILE A 113 -8.42 13.67 7.53
N SER A 114 -7.76 13.84 6.38
CA SER A 114 -7.47 15.13 5.75
C SER A 114 -6.90 16.16 6.73
N SER A 115 -5.96 15.74 7.59
CA SER A 115 -5.36 16.58 8.63
C SER A 115 -3.87 16.82 8.39
N ASP A 116 -3.36 17.97 8.85
CA ASP A 116 -1.95 18.35 8.76
C ASP A 116 -1.32 18.39 10.16
N PRO A 117 -0.04 18.00 10.31
CA PRO A 117 0.65 18.03 11.60
C PRO A 117 1.26 19.41 11.92
N GLY A 118 0.75 20.48 11.32
CA GLY A 118 1.30 21.83 11.46
C GLY A 118 2.34 22.22 10.41
N LEU A 119 2.69 23.51 10.42
CA LEU A 119 3.63 24.12 9.48
C LEU A 119 5.07 24.10 10.00
N PRO A 120 6.09 24.09 9.12
CA PRO A 120 7.48 24.31 9.49
C PRO A 120 7.67 25.53 10.41
N SER A 121 8.63 25.44 11.32
CA SER A 121 8.92 26.50 12.29
C SER A 121 9.67 27.69 11.66
N THR A 122 10.28 27.49 10.49
CA THR A 122 11.08 28.47 9.76
C THR A 122 10.43 28.82 8.41
N GLY A 123 10.77 29.98 7.85
CA GLY A 123 10.23 30.46 6.58
C GLY A 123 8.95 31.32 6.74
N SER A 124 8.40 31.78 5.61
CA SER A 124 7.22 32.65 5.58
C SER A 124 5.89 31.89 5.70
N GLU A 125 5.89 30.56 5.58
CA GLU A 125 4.65 29.77 5.48
C GLU A 125 3.69 30.02 6.66
N ARG A 126 4.22 30.19 7.87
CA ARG A 126 3.43 30.51 9.07
C ARG A 126 2.84 31.91 9.01
N SER A 127 3.63 32.93 8.65
CA SER A 127 3.11 34.30 8.53
C SER A 127 2.08 34.40 7.41
N ASP A 128 2.34 33.79 6.26
CA ASP A 128 1.45 33.79 5.10
C ASP A 128 0.15 33.02 5.39
N ARG A 129 0.25 31.94 6.19
CA ARG A 129 -0.94 31.22 6.66
C ARG A 129 -1.73 32.06 7.67
N MET A 130 -1.06 32.71 8.62
CA MET A 130 -1.73 33.54 9.63
C MET A 130 -2.46 34.73 8.98
N GLU A 131 -1.84 35.40 8.01
CA GLU A 131 -2.47 36.51 7.28
C GLU A 131 -3.77 36.06 6.58
N ARG A 132 -3.74 34.90 5.91
CA ARG A 132 -4.92 34.29 5.26
C ARG A 132 -6.00 33.91 6.26
N ASP A 133 -5.66 33.29 7.39
CA ASP A 133 -6.66 32.92 8.40
C ASP A 133 -7.27 34.17 9.08
N LEU A 134 -6.50 35.25 9.28
CA LEU A 134 -7.02 36.55 9.73
C LEU A 134 -7.92 37.21 8.67
N GLU A 135 -7.61 37.03 7.39
CA GLU A 135 -8.50 37.46 6.30
C GLU A 135 -9.81 36.66 6.28
N TYR A 136 -9.75 35.34 6.47
CA TYR A 136 -10.95 34.51 6.63
C TYR A 136 -11.78 34.95 7.84
N SER A 137 -11.15 35.24 8.97
CA SER A 137 -11.82 35.78 10.15
C SER A 137 -12.59 37.07 9.84
N ARG A 138 -11.94 38.03 9.15
CA ARG A 138 -12.57 39.29 8.68
C ARG A 138 -13.73 39.03 7.72
N LYS A 139 -13.58 38.10 6.76
CA LYS A 139 -14.65 37.73 5.81
C LYS A 139 -15.85 37.11 6.52
N ILE A 140 -15.62 36.20 7.47
CA ILE A 140 -16.68 35.60 8.31
C ILE A 140 -17.41 36.71 9.08
N GLN A 141 -16.67 37.64 9.71
CA GLN A 141 -17.26 38.76 10.46
C GLN A 141 -18.02 39.75 9.58
N ALA A 142 -17.64 39.92 8.32
CA ALA A 142 -18.35 40.79 7.39
C ALA A 142 -19.64 40.16 6.88
N ASN A 143 -19.57 38.92 6.39
CA ASN A 143 -20.72 38.21 5.84
C ASN A 143 -20.49 36.69 5.88
N PHE A 144 -21.04 36.04 6.90
CA PHE A 144 -20.84 34.60 7.07
C PHE A 144 -21.47 33.77 5.96
N ASP A 145 -22.62 34.16 5.44
CA ASP A 145 -23.31 33.45 4.36
C ASP A 145 -22.49 33.47 3.06
N GLN A 146 -22.00 34.65 2.69
CA GLN A 146 -21.11 34.81 1.53
C GLN A 146 -19.80 34.03 1.71
N PHE A 147 -19.23 34.03 2.92
CA PHE A 147 -18.06 33.22 3.22
C PHE A 147 -18.34 31.74 3.00
N LEU A 148 -19.46 31.20 3.49
CA LEU A 148 -19.81 29.79 3.34
C LEU A 148 -20.01 29.39 1.87
N HIS A 149 -20.73 30.20 1.09
CA HIS A 149 -20.88 29.95 -0.35
C HIS A 149 -19.54 29.98 -1.08
N GLY A 150 -18.67 30.96 -0.77
CA GLY A 150 -17.31 31.02 -1.33
C GLY A 150 -16.44 29.84 -0.90
N TRP A 151 -16.54 29.43 0.36
CA TRP A 151 -15.80 28.31 0.94
C TRP A 151 -16.12 27.01 0.20
N TYR A 152 -17.41 26.66 0.04
CA TYR A 152 -17.84 25.44 -0.66
C TYR A 152 -17.77 25.50 -2.20
N SER A 153 -17.53 26.69 -2.75
CA SER A 153 -17.23 26.86 -4.18
C SER A 153 -15.73 26.78 -4.49
N ALA A 154 -14.87 26.74 -3.47
CA ALA A 154 -13.43 26.59 -3.66
C ALA A 154 -13.07 25.18 -4.17
N GLY A 155 -11.96 25.06 -4.91
CA GLY A 155 -11.50 23.78 -5.49
C GLY A 155 -11.04 22.70 -4.49
N LEU A 156 -11.21 22.92 -3.18
CA LEU A 156 -10.79 21.99 -2.11
C LEU A 156 -11.73 20.79 -1.94
N TRP A 157 -13.00 20.90 -2.34
CA TRP A 157 -14.05 19.92 -2.01
C TRP A 157 -14.16 18.76 -3.00
N GLY A 158 -13.35 18.79 -4.05
CA GLY A 158 -13.34 17.80 -5.11
C GLY A 158 -14.52 17.91 -6.10
N SER A 159 -14.41 17.18 -7.20
CA SER A 159 -15.35 17.20 -8.33
C SER A 159 -16.70 16.55 -8.02
N SER A 160 -16.74 15.66 -7.02
CA SER A 160 -17.88 14.81 -6.70
C SER A 160 -18.94 15.43 -5.77
N LEU A 161 -18.70 16.62 -5.20
CA LEU A 161 -19.65 17.23 -4.25
C LEU A 161 -20.77 18.00 -4.98
N SER A 162 -22.00 17.45 -4.96
CA SER A 162 -23.16 18.07 -5.61
C SER A 162 -23.54 19.42 -4.99
N GLU A 163 -24.14 20.32 -5.78
CA GLU A 163 -24.61 21.61 -5.29
C GLU A 163 -25.66 21.47 -4.18
N GLU A 164 -26.56 20.50 -4.32
CA GLU A 164 -27.55 20.16 -3.29
C GLU A 164 -26.89 19.80 -1.95
N SER A 165 -25.82 19.00 -2.00
CA SER A 165 -25.05 18.64 -0.81
C SER A 165 -24.44 19.89 -0.17
N LYS A 166 -23.79 20.76 -0.97
CA LYS A 166 -23.23 22.02 -0.46
C LYS A 166 -24.29 22.87 0.25
N GLN A 167 -25.48 23.00 -0.34
CA GLN A 167 -26.57 23.77 0.27
C GLN A 167 -27.08 23.17 1.58
N LEU A 168 -27.21 21.84 1.67
CA LEU A 168 -27.59 21.16 2.92
C LEU A 168 -26.57 21.40 4.03
N TRP A 169 -25.29 21.36 3.68
CA TRP A 169 -24.19 21.64 4.61
C TRP A 169 -24.20 23.07 5.12
N ILE A 170 -24.30 24.05 4.21
CA ILE A 170 -24.40 25.47 4.58
C ILE A 170 -25.57 25.71 5.53
N ARG A 171 -26.74 25.09 5.27
CA ARG A 171 -27.90 25.18 6.16
C ARG A 171 -27.62 24.58 7.54
N ARG A 172 -26.93 23.43 7.62
CA ARG A 172 -26.55 22.81 8.90
C ARG A 172 -25.61 23.72 9.68
N ILE A 173 -24.54 24.20 9.05
CA ILE A 173 -23.51 25.05 9.68
C ILE A 173 -24.16 26.28 10.32
N LYS A 174 -25.09 26.94 9.61
CA LYS A 174 -25.80 28.11 10.13
C LYS A 174 -26.74 27.81 11.31
N ARG A 175 -27.14 26.56 11.52
CA ARG A 175 -27.97 26.15 12.66
C ARG A 175 -27.14 25.88 13.90
N VAL A 176 -25.95 25.29 13.74
CA VAL A 176 -25.12 24.80 14.85
C VAL A 176 -23.99 25.75 15.22
N ASN A 177 -23.67 26.73 14.38
CA ASN A 177 -22.56 27.65 14.59
C ASN A 177 -22.96 29.12 14.44
N THR A 178 -22.23 30.00 15.13
CA THR A 178 -22.40 31.45 15.04
C THR A 178 -21.26 32.11 14.29
N GLN A 179 -21.56 33.20 13.59
CA GLN A 179 -20.58 34.03 12.88
C GLN A 179 -19.43 34.48 13.81
N ARG A 180 -19.78 34.95 15.02
CA ARG A 180 -18.80 35.39 16.02
C ARG A 180 -17.81 34.26 16.34
N ASN A 181 -18.31 33.07 16.62
CA ASN A 181 -17.46 31.94 17.00
C ASN A 181 -16.62 31.42 15.86
N MET A 182 -17.18 31.30 14.64
CA MET A 182 -16.42 30.80 13.50
C MET A 182 -15.29 31.74 13.10
N SER A 183 -15.48 33.05 13.29
CA SER A 183 -14.40 34.03 13.09
C SER A 183 -13.26 33.90 14.10
N LYS A 184 -13.54 33.45 15.33
CA LYS A 184 -12.51 33.14 16.32
C LYS A 184 -11.87 31.78 16.04
N ALA A 185 -12.68 30.77 15.73
CA ALA A 185 -12.24 29.40 15.53
C ALA A 185 -11.25 29.28 14.37
N VAL A 186 -11.47 29.98 13.24
CA VAL A 186 -10.54 29.93 12.11
C VAL A 186 -9.12 30.41 12.47
N VAL A 187 -9.00 31.31 13.45
CA VAL A 187 -7.72 31.84 13.94
C VAL A 187 -7.15 30.96 15.04
N ALA A 188 -7.96 30.60 16.05
CA ALA A 188 -7.51 29.77 17.17
C ALA A 188 -6.97 28.42 16.67
N TYR A 189 -7.70 27.78 15.77
CA TYR A 189 -7.28 26.54 15.14
C TYR A 189 -6.47 26.76 13.87
N SER A 190 -5.71 27.85 13.74
CA SER A 190 -4.82 28.03 12.60
C SER A 190 -3.59 27.10 12.70
N PRO A 191 -3.14 26.41 11.61
CA PRO A 191 -1.87 25.71 11.65
C PRO A 191 -0.68 26.65 11.88
N ALA A 192 -0.85 27.96 11.67
CA ALA A 192 0.17 28.96 11.95
C ALA A 192 0.40 29.16 13.46
N ARG A 193 -0.63 28.95 14.29
CA ARG A 193 -0.55 29.03 15.76
C ARG A 193 -0.15 27.71 16.42
N MET A 194 -0.33 26.60 15.71
CA MET A 194 0.00 25.26 16.20
C MET A 194 1.52 24.99 16.10
N THR A 195 2.12 24.37 17.11
CA THR A 195 3.48 23.83 17.02
C THR A 195 3.57 22.73 15.96
N SER A 196 4.64 22.70 15.17
CA SER A 196 4.85 21.59 14.22
C SER A 196 5.00 20.26 14.98
N LEU A 197 4.16 19.28 14.65
CA LEU A 197 4.18 17.93 15.23
C LEU A 197 4.72 16.90 14.23
N TRP A 198 5.42 17.32 13.18
CA TRP A 198 6.10 16.41 12.25
C TRP A 198 7.12 15.51 12.94
N GLU A 199 7.90 16.05 13.88
CA GLU A 199 8.90 15.28 14.64
C GLU A 199 8.24 14.25 15.56
N PHE A 200 7.15 14.64 16.23
CA PHE A 200 6.37 13.71 17.03
C PHE A 200 5.81 12.60 16.14
N LEU A 201 5.09 12.95 15.07
CA LEU A 201 4.44 12.00 14.16
C LEU A 201 5.47 11.01 13.59
N LEU A 202 6.57 11.48 13.00
CA LEU A 202 7.58 10.58 12.42
C LEU A 202 8.48 9.89 13.48
N GLY A 203 8.38 10.31 14.73
CA GLY A 203 9.18 9.82 15.84
C GLY A 203 8.68 8.48 16.43
N PRO A 204 9.49 7.83 17.27
CA PRO A 204 9.12 6.56 17.90
C PRO A 204 8.01 6.71 18.95
N ALA A 205 7.80 7.92 19.47
CA ALA A 205 6.78 8.21 20.47
C ALA A 205 5.35 8.27 19.90
N SER A 206 5.18 8.46 18.59
CA SER A 206 3.86 8.48 17.98
C SER A 206 3.21 7.09 18.02
N PRO A 207 1.94 6.99 18.45
CA PRO A 207 1.22 5.73 18.40
C PRO A 207 1.04 5.25 16.95
N PRO A 208 0.76 3.95 16.74
CA PRO A 208 0.30 3.47 15.44
C PRO A 208 -0.83 4.35 14.90
N SER A 209 -0.63 4.91 13.71
CA SER A 209 -1.52 5.93 13.16
C SER A 209 -1.95 5.58 11.74
N LEU A 210 -3.19 5.91 11.38
CA LEU A 210 -3.74 5.78 10.03
C LEU A 210 -4.02 7.17 9.45
N MET A 211 -3.40 7.45 8.30
CA MET A 211 -3.58 8.68 7.54
C MET A 211 -4.58 8.43 6.40
N ILE A 212 -5.66 9.21 6.33
CA ILE A 212 -6.67 9.09 5.26
C ILE A 212 -6.78 10.43 4.54
N CYS A 213 -6.79 10.43 3.20
CA CYS A 213 -7.05 11.64 2.40
C CYS A 213 -7.80 11.32 1.10
N GLY A 214 -8.41 12.33 0.48
CA GLY A 214 -8.98 12.22 -0.87
C GLY A 214 -7.91 12.35 -1.96
N SER A 215 -8.04 11.62 -3.06
CA SER A 215 -7.07 11.61 -4.18
C SER A 215 -6.96 12.95 -4.90
N GLU A 216 -8.02 13.77 -4.89
CA GLU A 216 -8.04 15.10 -5.50
C GLU A 216 -7.41 16.17 -4.61
N ASP A 217 -7.19 15.88 -3.32
CA ASP A 217 -6.56 16.78 -2.37
C ASP A 217 -5.02 16.67 -2.39
N ARG A 218 -4.40 17.28 -3.40
CA ARG A 218 -2.95 17.21 -3.65
C ARG A 218 -2.09 17.53 -2.42
N LYS A 219 -2.50 18.50 -1.59
CA LYS A 219 -1.79 18.88 -0.37
C LYS A 219 -1.79 17.72 0.62
N TYR A 220 -2.96 17.16 0.91
CA TYR A 220 -3.07 16.10 1.92
C TYR A 220 -2.61 14.74 1.42
N VAL A 221 -2.60 14.50 0.10
CA VAL A 221 -1.88 13.37 -0.52
C VAL A 221 -0.38 13.47 -0.23
N ALA A 222 0.23 14.64 -0.37
CA ALA A 222 1.66 14.82 -0.07
C ALA A 222 1.97 14.63 1.42
N ILE A 223 1.14 15.17 2.30
CA ILE A 223 1.25 14.99 3.77
C ILE A 223 1.13 13.51 4.14
N THR A 224 0.12 12.83 3.61
CA THR A 224 -0.14 11.41 3.83
C THR A 224 1.04 10.55 3.35
N ARG A 225 1.60 10.87 2.18
CA ARG A 225 2.79 10.21 1.62
C ARG A 225 4.04 10.39 2.49
N ARG A 226 4.22 11.56 3.10
CA ARG A 226 5.32 11.78 4.03
C ARG A 226 5.12 10.98 5.32
N ALA A 227 3.92 11.00 5.89
CA ALA A 227 3.58 10.27 7.10
C ALA A 227 3.62 8.73 6.92
N SER A 228 3.36 8.22 5.70
CA SER A 228 3.37 6.79 5.40
C SER A 228 4.76 6.14 5.51
N GLN A 229 5.83 6.92 5.69
CA GLN A 229 7.15 6.40 6.03
C GLN A 229 7.14 5.66 7.38
N ARG A 230 6.29 6.09 8.32
CA ARG A 230 6.18 5.52 9.67
C ARG A 230 4.81 4.92 9.98
N HIS A 231 3.78 5.40 9.29
CA HIS A 231 2.38 5.12 9.58
C HIS A 231 1.64 4.48 8.41
N PHE A 232 0.42 4.03 8.68
CA PHE A 232 -0.47 3.46 7.68
C PHE A 232 -1.12 4.57 6.87
N SER A 233 -1.41 4.32 5.59
CA SER A 233 -2.08 5.32 4.76
C SER A 233 -3.13 4.72 3.83
N ALA A 234 -4.24 5.45 3.69
CA ALA A 234 -5.31 5.15 2.75
C ALA A 234 -5.67 6.41 1.96
N VAL A 235 -5.98 6.22 0.67
CA VAL A 235 -6.45 7.28 -0.21
C VAL A 235 -7.81 6.92 -0.76
N VAL A 236 -8.72 7.90 -0.72
CA VAL A 236 -10.07 7.80 -1.22
C VAL A 236 -10.12 8.32 -2.66
N PRO A 237 -10.36 7.47 -3.67
CA PRO A 237 -10.52 7.91 -5.06
C PRO A 237 -11.65 8.91 -5.23
N ASP A 238 -11.50 9.81 -6.19
CA ASP A 238 -12.50 10.80 -6.63
C ASP A 238 -13.10 11.65 -5.49
N ALA A 239 -12.30 11.82 -4.42
CA ALA A 239 -12.65 12.60 -3.25
C ALA A 239 -11.65 13.73 -3.04
N GLY A 240 -12.15 14.87 -2.56
CA GLY A 240 -11.35 16.02 -2.17
C GLY A 240 -11.06 16.03 -0.67
N HIS A 241 -10.99 17.23 -0.08
CA HIS A 241 -10.70 17.40 1.33
C HIS A 241 -11.74 16.72 2.24
N ASN A 242 -13.01 16.64 1.80
CA ASN A 242 -14.14 16.11 2.55
C ASN A 242 -14.35 14.60 2.37
N CYS A 243 -13.26 13.85 2.18
CA CYS A 243 -13.30 12.42 1.89
C CYS A 243 -14.10 11.59 2.92
N LEU A 244 -14.12 12.00 4.20
CA LEU A 244 -14.96 11.38 5.23
C LEU A 244 -16.44 11.34 4.82
N HIS A 245 -16.95 12.39 4.19
CA HIS A 245 -18.36 12.47 3.83
C HIS A 245 -18.63 12.05 2.39
N GLN A 246 -17.65 12.23 1.49
CA GLN A 246 -17.75 11.76 0.10
C GLN A 246 -17.70 10.23 0.00
N ALA A 247 -17.05 9.55 0.96
CA ALA A 247 -16.91 8.10 0.98
C ALA A 247 -16.99 7.52 2.41
N ILE A 248 -18.04 7.91 3.15
CA ILE A 248 -18.22 7.58 4.57
C ILE A 248 -18.06 6.10 4.90
N ASP A 249 -18.70 5.23 4.11
CA ASP A 249 -18.61 3.79 4.33
C ASP A 249 -17.20 3.27 4.16
N ALA A 250 -16.48 3.73 3.14
CA ALA A 250 -15.12 3.29 2.86
C ALA A 250 -14.14 3.78 3.93
N VAL A 251 -14.28 5.03 4.38
CA VAL A 251 -13.44 5.63 5.42
C VAL A 251 -13.64 4.95 6.78
N VAL A 252 -14.90 4.75 7.18
CA VAL A 252 -15.20 4.09 8.47
C VAL A 252 -14.79 2.62 8.44
N ARG A 253 -15.08 1.87 7.35
CA ARG A 253 -14.59 0.49 7.21
C ARG A 253 -13.07 0.40 7.34
N THR A 254 -12.34 1.25 6.62
CA THR A 254 -10.86 1.27 6.68
C THR A 254 -10.37 1.53 8.10
N THR A 255 -11.01 2.47 8.80
CA THR A 255 -10.72 2.83 10.19
C THR A 255 -10.97 1.67 11.16
N VAL A 256 -12.13 1.01 11.06
CA VAL A 256 -12.49 -0.13 11.92
C VAL A 256 -11.57 -1.32 11.66
N THR A 257 -11.31 -1.63 10.39
CA THR A 257 -10.40 -2.71 10.01
C THR A 257 -9.00 -2.45 10.53
N PHE A 258 -8.49 -1.22 10.46
CA PHE A 258 -7.19 -0.86 11.01
C PHE A 258 -7.08 -1.18 12.51
N LYS A 259 -8.06 -0.77 13.32
CA LYS A 259 -8.12 -1.12 14.75
C LYS A 259 -8.12 -2.64 14.96
N ARG A 260 -8.95 -3.37 14.20
CA ARG A 260 -9.05 -4.83 14.31
C ARG A 260 -7.75 -5.54 13.93
N ILE A 261 -7.03 -5.07 12.91
CA ILE A 261 -5.72 -5.60 12.51
C ILE A 261 -4.73 -5.43 13.66
N LEU A 262 -4.60 -4.23 14.23
CA LEU A 262 -3.65 -3.99 15.32
C LEU A 262 -3.94 -4.85 16.55
N ARG A 263 -5.22 -5.02 16.91
CA ARG A 263 -5.63 -5.90 18.00
C ARG A 263 -5.28 -7.38 17.71
N THR A 264 -5.53 -7.83 16.48
CA THR A 264 -5.24 -9.20 16.04
C THR A 264 -3.74 -9.48 16.06
N MET A 265 -2.93 -8.53 15.59
CA MET A 265 -1.47 -8.57 15.62
C MET A 265 -0.91 -8.70 17.04
N SER A 266 -1.62 -8.24 18.07
CA SER A 266 -1.18 -8.31 19.47
C SER A 266 -1.79 -9.48 20.25
N THR A 267 -2.52 -10.38 19.60
CA THR A 267 -3.19 -11.51 20.26
C THR A 267 -2.62 -12.84 19.75
N PRO A 268 -2.11 -13.74 20.62
CA PRO A 268 -1.69 -15.06 20.20
C PRO A 268 -2.88 -15.86 19.65
N CYS A 269 -2.82 -16.21 18.37
CA CYS A 269 -3.95 -16.82 17.70
C CYS A 269 -3.63 -18.11 16.93
N VAL A 270 -2.38 -18.33 16.50
CA VAL A 270 -1.98 -19.53 15.76
C VAL A 270 -1.83 -20.70 16.74
N GLN A 271 -2.55 -21.79 16.47
CA GLN A 271 -2.50 -23.03 17.26
C GLN A 271 -1.56 -24.05 16.65
N THR A 272 -1.58 -24.17 15.32
CA THR A 272 -0.82 -25.18 14.60
C THR A 272 -0.31 -24.60 13.29
N ILE A 273 0.85 -25.11 12.87
CA ILE A 273 1.45 -24.89 11.56
C ILE A 273 1.53 -26.26 10.89
N GLU A 274 0.85 -26.43 9.77
CA GLU A 274 0.89 -27.64 8.95
C GLU A 274 1.62 -27.36 7.63
N GLN A 275 2.15 -28.40 7.01
CA GLN A 275 2.75 -28.32 5.68
C GLN A 275 2.31 -29.50 4.81
N ARG A 276 1.98 -29.23 3.56
CA ARG A 276 1.64 -30.23 2.53
C ARG A 276 2.56 -30.07 1.33
N ARG A 277 3.17 -31.16 0.86
CA ARG A 277 4.01 -31.13 -0.36
C ARG A 277 3.13 -31.14 -1.61
N PHE A 278 3.59 -30.44 -2.65
CA PHE A 278 3.04 -30.54 -4.00
C PHE A 278 4.15 -30.74 -5.03
N SER A 279 3.78 -31.28 -6.19
CA SER A 279 4.63 -31.42 -7.36
C SER A 279 3.75 -31.22 -8.60
N LEU A 280 4.02 -30.18 -9.38
CA LEU A 280 3.24 -29.83 -10.58
C LEU A 280 4.07 -30.12 -11.82
N ALA A 281 3.53 -30.87 -12.79
CA ALA A 281 4.22 -31.12 -14.04
C ALA A 281 4.41 -29.83 -14.87
N LEU A 282 5.57 -29.68 -15.50
CA LEU A 282 5.83 -28.62 -16.48
C LEU A 282 5.41 -29.09 -17.89
N ARG A 283 4.83 -28.19 -18.68
CA ARG A 283 4.48 -28.45 -20.10
C ARG A 283 5.70 -28.73 -20.95
N LYS A 284 6.85 -28.15 -20.58
CA LYS A 284 8.16 -28.35 -21.23
C LYS A 284 9.25 -28.36 -20.17
N LYS A 285 10.26 -29.21 -20.38
CA LYS A 285 11.45 -29.23 -19.52
C LYS A 285 12.15 -27.88 -19.60
N MET A 286 12.54 -27.37 -18.44
CA MET A 286 13.23 -26.10 -18.31
C MET A 286 14.69 -26.35 -17.94
N SER A 287 15.61 -25.69 -18.64
CA SER A 287 17.00 -25.60 -18.19
C SER A 287 17.09 -24.50 -17.13
N VAL A 288 17.59 -24.85 -15.96
CA VAL A 288 17.72 -23.94 -14.83
C VAL A 288 19.20 -23.68 -14.55
N ALA A 289 19.59 -22.41 -14.60
CA ALA A 289 20.98 -21.95 -14.42
C ALA A 289 22.03 -22.70 -15.27
N GLY A 290 21.64 -23.22 -16.44
CA GLY A 290 22.54 -23.91 -17.38
C GLY A 290 23.12 -25.25 -16.90
N ARG A 291 22.68 -25.79 -15.76
CA ARG A 291 23.30 -26.97 -15.11
C ARG A 291 22.35 -28.13 -14.86
N SER A 292 21.07 -27.86 -14.64
CA SER A 292 20.06 -28.89 -14.36
C SER A 292 18.81 -28.69 -15.22
N THR A 293 18.15 -29.80 -15.55
CA THR A 293 16.82 -29.76 -16.19
C THR A 293 15.76 -30.11 -15.16
N VAL A 294 14.69 -29.33 -15.15
CA VAL A 294 13.55 -29.51 -14.26
C VAL A 294 12.33 -29.79 -15.13
N ASP A 295 11.54 -30.79 -14.74
CA ASP A 295 10.28 -31.15 -15.39
C ASP A 295 9.07 -31.08 -14.43
N HIS A 296 9.31 -30.80 -13.15
CA HIS A 296 8.28 -30.57 -12.14
C HIS A 296 8.59 -29.34 -11.29
N ARG A 297 7.54 -28.60 -10.93
CA ARG A 297 7.59 -27.54 -9.93
C ARG A 297 7.19 -28.10 -8.58
N GLU A 298 8.15 -28.22 -7.66
CA GLU A 298 7.91 -28.78 -6.33
C GLU A 298 7.91 -27.70 -5.25
N GLY A 299 7.15 -27.93 -4.18
CA GLY A 299 7.02 -27.00 -3.07
C GLY A 299 6.18 -27.51 -1.91
N LEU A 300 5.89 -26.58 -1.00
CA LEU A 300 5.09 -26.75 0.20
C LEU A 300 3.96 -25.73 0.21
N VAL A 301 2.78 -26.19 0.57
CA VAL A 301 1.71 -25.35 1.09
C VAL A 301 1.83 -25.32 2.60
N VAL A 302 2.08 -24.15 3.19
CA VAL A 302 2.16 -23.90 4.63
C VAL A 302 0.80 -23.39 5.10
N ILE A 303 0.25 -24.00 6.16
CA ILE A 303 -1.09 -23.71 6.66
C ILE A 303 -1.01 -23.32 8.14
N LEU A 304 -1.38 -22.08 8.46
CA LEU A 304 -1.56 -21.58 9.83
C LEU A 304 -3.02 -21.76 10.24
N LYS A 305 -3.27 -22.45 11.36
CA LYS A 305 -4.63 -22.62 11.89
C LYS A 305 -4.81 -21.82 13.17
N ALA A 306 -5.91 -21.07 13.25
CA ALA A 306 -6.28 -20.36 14.47
C ALA A 306 -7.35 -21.10 15.29
N LYS A 307 -7.53 -20.67 16.55
CA LYS A 307 -8.52 -21.23 17.49
C LYS A 307 -9.96 -21.17 16.97
N ASP A 308 -10.27 -20.15 16.18
CA ASP A 308 -11.58 -19.89 15.60
C ASP A 308 -11.82 -20.66 14.30
N SER A 309 -11.01 -21.69 14.02
CA SER A 309 -11.06 -22.53 12.82
C SER A 309 -10.78 -21.78 11.51
N LYS A 310 -10.28 -20.54 11.58
CA LYS A 310 -9.81 -19.79 10.41
C LYS A 310 -8.39 -20.23 10.04
N HIS A 311 -8.11 -20.15 8.75
CA HIS A 311 -6.85 -20.61 8.18
C HIS A 311 -6.16 -19.50 7.39
N GLY A 312 -4.84 -19.52 7.43
CA GLY A 312 -3.98 -18.84 6.48
C GLY A 312 -3.10 -19.85 5.76
N VAL A 313 -2.82 -19.62 4.49
CA VAL A 313 -2.17 -20.53 3.57
C VAL A 313 -1.13 -19.76 2.76
N GLY A 314 0.09 -20.26 2.73
CA GLY A 314 1.18 -19.69 1.94
C GLY A 314 1.92 -20.79 1.19
N GLU A 315 2.79 -20.39 0.25
CA GLU A 315 3.56 -21.32 -0.57
C GLU A 315 5.06 -21.09 -0.39
N ALA A 316 5.80 -22.17 -0.11
CA ALA A 316 7.26 -22.20 -0.17
C ALA A 316 7.68 -23.18 -1.26
N SER A 317 8.21 -22.67 -2.36
CA SER A 317 8.53 -23.49 -3.52
C SER A 317 9.94 -23.11 -4.02
N PRO A 318 11.01 -23.73 -3.51
CA PRO A 318 12.37 -23.39 -3.93
C PRO A 318 12.66 -23.96 -5.32
N LEU A 319 13.26 -23.14 -6.19
CA LEU A 319 13.74 -23.54 -7.51
C LEU A 319 15.28 -23.50 -7.52
N PRO A 320 15.98 -24.65 -7.71
CA PRO A 320 17.43 -24.71 -7.72
C PRO A 320 18.06 -23.69 -8.67
N GLY A 321 19.13 -23.00 -8.28
CA GLY A 321 19.79 -21.99 -9.12
C GLY A 321 19.14 -20.60 -9.13
N PHE A 322 17.88 -20.48 -8.72
CA PHE A 322 17.22 -19.19 -8.47
C PHE A 322 17.13 -18.87 -6.98
N HIS A 323 16.91 -19.87 -6.14
CA HIS A 323 16.72 -19.70 -4.71
C HIS A 323 17.93 -20.23 -3.92
N LYS A 324 18.20 -19.58 -2.78
CA LYS A 324 19.07 -20.12 -1.74
C LYS A 324 18.26 -21.09 -0.89
N GLY A 325 18.56 -22.37 -1.00
CA GLY A 325 17.89 -23.44 -0.25
C GLY A 325 17.25 -24.51 -1.14
N THR A 326 16.86 -25.60 -0.52
CA THR A 326 16.23 -26.77 -1.14
C THR A 326 14.87 -27.06 -0.51
N LEU A 327 14.04 -27.84 -1.20
CA LEU A 327 12.74 -28.25 -0.65
C LEU A 327 12.87 -29.00 0.68
N LEU A 328 13.95 -29.77 0.86
CA LEU A 328 14.20 -30.49 2.10
C LEU A 328 14.54 -29.55 3.26
N GLU A 329 15.34 -28.51 2.99
CA GLU A 329 15.64 -27.46 3.97
C GLU A 329 14.38 -26.67 4.33
N ASP A 330 13.56 -26.30 3.33
CA ASP A 330 12.29 -25.61 3.56
C ASP A 330 11.35 -26.41 4.48
N VAL A 331 11.26 -27.74 4.30
CA VAL A 331 10.48 -28.63 5.18
C VAL A 331 10.97 -28.59 6.62
N ALA A 332 12.30 -28.59 6.81
CA ALA A 332 12.91 -28.54 8.14
C ALA A 332 12.71 -27.17 8.80
N GLU A 333 12.86 -26.10 8.04
CA GLU A 333 12.68 -24.71 8.48
C GLU A 333 11.23 -24.41 8.89
N VAL A 334 10.23 -24.87 8.14
CA VAL A 334 8.82 -24.76 8.54
C VAL A 334 8.56 -25.51 9.86
N SER A 335 9.15 -26.71 10.00
CA SER A 335 9.00 -27.50 11.24
C SER A 335 9.63 -26.79 12.44
N LYS A 336 10.80 -26.17 12.24
CA LYS A 336 11.46 -25.36 13.27
C LYS A 336 10.66 -24.11 13.64
N ALA A 337 10.10 -23.41 12.65
CA ALA A 337 9.24 -22.24 12.88
C ALA A 337 8.02 -22.57 13.75
N CYS A 338 7.48 -23.79 13.61
CA CYS A 338 6.41 -24.30 14.46
C CYS A 338 6.83 -24.35 15.94
N GLU A 339 8.05 -24.80 16.23
CA GLU A 339 8.60 -24.87 17.59
C GLU A 339 8.89 -23.47 18.16
N ASP A 340 9.44 -22.57 17.34
CA ASP A 340 9.92 -21.25 17.77
C ASP A 340 8.81 -20.22 18.02
N VAL A 341 7.64 -20.40 17.39
CA VAL A 341 6.62 -19.33 17.29
C VAL A 341 5.29 -19.68 17.96
N LEU A 342 4.95 -20.97 18.08
CA LEU A 342 3.69 -21.37 18.70
C LEU A 342 3.66 -21.05 20.19
N GLY A 343 2.57 -20.39 20.63
CA GLY A 343 2.39 -19.98 22.02
C GLY A 343 2.95 -18.61 22.37
N GLU A 344 3.74 -17.99 21.48
CA GLU A 344 4.29 -16.65 21.69
C GLU A 344 3.23 -15.56 21.57
N SER A 345 3.29 -14.55 22.46
CA SER A 345 2.32 -13.44 22.49
C SER A 345 2.35 -12.55 21.23
N GLN A 346 3.48 -12.54 20.52
CA GLN A 346 3.72 -11.75 19.31
C GLN A 346 3.92 -12.66 18.08
N THR A 347 3.09 -13.71 17.96
CA THR A 347 3.19 -14.73 16.91
C THR A 347 3.37 -14.12 15.52
N PHE A 348 2.50 -13.17 15.14
CA PHE A 348 2.55 -12.59 13.79
C PHE A 348 3.79 -11.72 13.56
N GLN A 349 4.29 -11.00 14.56
CA GLN A 349 5.53 -10.23 14.42
C GLN A 349 6.73 -11.14 14.18
N LEU A 350 6.74 -12.32 14.81
CA LEU A 350 7.76 -13.34 14.60
C LEU A 350 7.65 -13.96 13.20
N LEU A 351 6.44 -14.37 12.78
CA LEU A 351 6.22 -14.96 11.45
C LEU A 351 6.55 -14.00 10.30
N LEU A 352 6.20 -12.72 10.45
CA LEU A 352 6.48 -11.69 9.44
C LEU A 352 7.98 -11.35 9.32
N ARG A 353 8.82 -11.87 10.21
CA ARG A 353 10.28 -11.62 10.27
C ARG A 353 11.05 -12.86 10.71
N LEU A 354 10.63 -14.03 10.25
CA LEU A 354 11.28 -15.29 10.56
C LEU A 354 12.67 -15.31 9.91
N ARG A 355 13.66 -15.81 10.64
CA ARG A 355 15.02 -15.99 10.11
C ARG A 355 15.09 -17.36 9.43
N SER A 356 14.62 -17.43 8.19
CA SER A 356 14.47 -18.68 7.43
C SER A 356 14.93 -18.56 5.98
N THR A 357 14.76 -19.61 5.17
CA THR A 357 14.98 -19.54 3.73
C THR A 357 14.01 -18.52 3.10
N PRO A 358 14.40 -17.89 1.97
CA PRO A 358 13.57 -16.88 1.33
C PRO A 358 12.13 -17.33 1.02
N THR A 359 11.97 -18.57 0.57
CA THR A 359 10.69 -19.19 0.22
C THR A 359 9.83 -19.48 1.45
N VAL A 360 10.41 -19.97 2.55
CA VAL A 360 9.69 -20.19 3.80
C VAL A 360 9.25 -18.88 4.43
N GLN A 361 10.11 -17.85 4.45
CA GLN A 361 9.74 -16.52 4.92
C GLN A 361 8.54 -15.97 4.11
N CYS A 362 8.59 -16.11 2.78
CA CYS A 362 7.49 -15.69 1.91
C CYS A 362 6.17 -16.43 2.22
N ALA A 363 6.23 -17.76 2.40
CA ALA A 363 5.08 -18.57 2.76
C ALA A 363 4.46 -18.16 4.10
N MET A 364 5.29 -17.95 5.13
CA MET A 364 4.85 -17.56 6.47
C MET A 364 4.20 -16.18 6.48
N GLU A 365 4.74 -15.23 5.71
CA GLU A 365 4.12 -13.92 5.55
C GLU A 365 2.75 -14.01 4.88
N MET A 366 2.65 -14.71 3.74
CA MET A 366 1.39 -14.88 3.02
C MET A 366 0.32 -15.54 3.89
N ALA A 367 0.67 -16.64 4.54
CA ALA A 367 -0.24 -17.34 5.45
C ALA A 367 -0.65 -16.44 6.62
N SER A 368 0.27 -15.68 7.20
CA SER A 368 -0.03 -14.74 8.29
C SER A 368 -1.01 -13.65 7.84
N LEU A 369 -0.75 -13.02 6.69
CA LEU A 369 -1.59 -11.95 6.15
C LEU A 369 -3.01 -12.45 5.85
N GLN A 370 -3.14 -13.63 5.27
CA GLN A 370 -4.45 -14.23 4.98
C GLN A 370 -5.19 -14.64 6.25
N LEU A 371 -4.49 -15.22 7.24
CA LEU A 371 -5.12 -15.57 8.52
C LEU A 371 -5.64 -14.31 9.22
N ILE A 372 -4.87 -13.23 9.24
CA ILE A 372 -5.30 -11.95 9.81
C ILE A 372 -6.52 -11.42 9.05
N ALA A 373 -6.48 -11.43 7.71
CA ALA A 373 -7.61 -11.00 6.88
C ALA A 373 -8.89 -11.78 7.18
N ALA A 374 -8.79 -13.09 7.35
CA ALA A 374 -9.90 -13.94 7.76
C ALA A 374 -10.39 -13.58 9.16
N GLN A 375 -9.48 -13.40 10.13
CA GLN A 375 -9.81 -13.08 11.53
C GLN A 375 -10.55 -11.75 11.67
N VAL A 376 -10.12 -10.72 10.93
CA VAL A 376 -10.74 -9.39 10.98
C VAL A 376 -11.94 -9.22 10.05
N ASP A 377 -12.25 -10.24 9.24
CA ASP A 377 -13.28 -10.23 8.20
C ASP A 377 -13.09 -9.09 7.20
N SER A 378 -11.93 -9.08 6.53
CA SER A 378 -11.51 -8.01 5.61
C SER A 378 -11.00 -8.56 4.28
N GLU A 379 -10.93 -7.67 3.28
CA GLU A 379 -10.10 -7.91 2.09
C GLU A 379 -8.63 -8.09 2.48
N LEU A 380 -7.97 -9.07 1.85
CA LEU A 380 -6.54 -9.33 2.04
C LEU A 380 -5.70 -8.12 1.63
N ASP A 381 -6.10 -7.40 0.58
CA ASP A 381 -5.40 -6.23 0.09
C ASP A 381 -5.25 -5.15 1.16
N LEU A 382 -6.32 -4.87 1.92
CA LEU A 382 -6.30 -3.89 3.01
C LEU A 382 -5.41 -4.37 4.15
N VAL A 383 -5.45 -5.66 4.49
CA VAL A 383 -4.56 -6.24 5.52
C VAL A 383 -3.10 -6.17 5.08
N MET A 384 -2.80 -6.57 3.85
CA MET A 384 -1.47 -6.53 3.25
C MET A 384 -0.95 -5.09 3.18
N ALA A 385 -1.76 -4.15 2.66
CA ALA A 385 -1.38 -2.75 2.59
C ALA A 385 -1.15 -2.15 3.98
N THR A 386 -1.97 -2.54 4.95
CA THR A 386 -1.79 -2.13 6.34
C THR A 386 -0.46 -2.67 6.85
N ILE A 387 -0.30 -3.99 6.99
CA ILE A 387 0.86 -4.60 7.65
C ILE A 387 2.18 -4.24 6.96
N LEU A 388 2.20 -4.21 5.62
CA LEU A 388 3.38 -3.83 4.85
C LEU A 388 3.59 -2.31 4.77
N ARG A 389 2.64 -1.52 5.28
CA ARG A 389 2.59 -0.04 5.20
C ARG A 389 2.75 0.46 3.76
N LEU A 390 2.00 -0.17 2.87
CA LEU A 390 1.82 0.27 1.50
C LEU A 390 0.65 1.25 1.43
N ARG A 391 0.60 2.04 0.36
CA ARG A 391 -0.50 2.97 0.14
C ARG A 391 -1.72 2.18 -0.34
N TRP A 392 -2.80 2.22 0.43
CA TRP A 392 -4.07 1.59 0.05
C TRP A 392 -4.99 2.56 -0.67
N SER A 393 -5.61 2.12 -1.77
CA SER A 393 -6.80 2.79 -2.32
C SER A 393 -8.02 2.15 -1.69
N VAL A 394 -8.91 2.93 -1.07
CA VAL A 394 -10.12 2.38 -0.43
C VAL A 394 -11.07 1.69 -1.43
N VAL A 395 -10.89 1.95 -2.73
CA VAL A 395 -11.47 1.16 -3.81
C VAL A 395 -10.38 0.23 -4.36
N PRO A 396 -10.50 -1.09 -4.18
CA PRO A 396 -9.54 -2.05 -4.71
C PRO A 396 -9.48 -2.02 -6.24
N LYS A 397 -8.30 -2.26 -6.82
CA LYS A 397 -8.17 -2.46 -8.27
C LYS A 397 -8.90 -3.73 -8.71
N ALA A 398 -9.40 -3.72 -9.94
CA ALA A 398 -10.02 -4.89 -10.57
C ALA A 398 -9.00 -5.84 -11.21
N HIS A 399 -7.88 -5.30 -11.71
CA HIS A 399 -6.85 -6.07 -12.42
C HIS A 399 -5.45 -5.45 -12.28
N VAL A 400 -4.44 -6.25 -12.63
CA VAL A 400 -3.07 -5.80 -12.94
C VAL A 400 -2.69 -6.26 -14.35
N PHE A 401 -1.84 -5.49 -15.04
CA PHE A 401 -1.33 -5.87 -16.35
C PHE A 401 -0.15 -6.84 -16.20
N ILE A 402 0.03 -7.72 -17.16
CA ILE A 402 1.19 -8.62 -17.22
C ILE A 402 1.90 -8.55 -18.57
N ASN A 403 3.19 -8.82 -18.57
CA ASN A 403 3.91 -9.10 -19.81
C ASN A 403 3.76 -10.58 -20.21
N SER A 404 4.10 -10.88 -21.45
CA SER A 404 4.29 -12.26 -21.91
C SER A 404 5.70 -12.47 -22.46
N VAL A 405 6.21 -13.70 -22.37
CA VAL A 405 7.54 -14.05 -22.83
C VAL A 405 7.48 -14.50 -24.29
N VAL A 406 8.29 -13.87 -25.13
CA VAL A 406 8.50 -14.26 -26.51
C VAL A 406 9.67 -15.24 -26.57
N PRO A 407 9.51 -16.42 -27.17
CA PRO A 407 10.57 -17.40 -27.28
C PRO A 407 11.69 -16.88 -28.19
N ARG A 408 12.92 -17.23 -27.84
CA ARG A 408 14.09 -16.94 -28.68
C ARG A 408 14.19 -17.97 -29.80
N VAL A 409 13.61 -17.63 -30.95
CA VAL A 409 13.60 -18.43 -32.18
C VAL A 409 13.91 -17.53 -33.38
N VAL A 410 14.20 -18.12 -34.54
CA VAL A 410 14.34 -17.36 -35.79
C VAL A 410 13.00 -16.75 -36.15
N ASP A 411 12.96 -15.42 -36.24
CA ASP A 411 11.77 -14.60 -36.51
C ASP A 411 10.57 -14.89 -35.59
N PRO A 412 10.56 -14.30 -34.38
CA PRO A 412 9.46 -14.46 -33.43
C PRO A 412 8.25 -13.54 -33.72
N SER A 413 8.22 -12.82 -34.84
CA SER A 413 7.22 -11.78 -35.15
C SER A 413 5.78 -12.30 -35.12
N ALA A 414 5.52 -13.45 -35.75
CA ALA A 414 4.18 -14.03 -35.81
C ALA A 414 3.65 -14.40 -34.41
N TYR A 415 4.53 -14.91 -33.55
CA TYR A 415 4.17 -15.22 -32.17
C TYR A 415 3.87 -13.94 -31.38
N ALA A 416 4.71 -12.91 -31.51
CA ALA A 416 4.48 -11.62 -30.86
C ALA A 416 3.15 -10.98 -31.30
N LEU A 417 2.83 -11.00 -32.59
CA LEU A 417 1.54 -10.52 -33.11
C LEU A 417 0.35 -11.34 -32.58
N SER A 418 0.53 -12.64 -32.35
CA SER A 418 -0.50 -13.46 -31.70
C SER A 418 -0.73 -13.05 -30.24
N LEU A 419 0.29 -12.58 -29.53
CA LEU A 419 0.17 -12.06 -28.16
C LEU A 419 -0.50 -10.67 -28.15
N VAL A 420 -0.19 -9.80 -29.12
CA VAL A 420 -0.93 -8.54 -29.33
C VAL A 420 -2.42 -8.82 -29.52
N GLY A 421 -2.76 -9.81 -30.36
CA GLY A 421 -4.15 -10.25 -30.57
C GLY A 421 -4.84 -10.80 -29.32
N GLN A 422 -4.07 -11.25 -28.32
CA GLN A 422 -4.54 -11.70 -27.00
C GLN A 422 -4.56 -10.56 -25.96
N GLY A 423 -4.29 -9.32 -26.36
CA GLY A 423 -4.37 -8.13 -25.52
C GLY A 423 -3.10 -7.78 -24.72
N TYR A 424 -1.99 -8.49 -24.92
CA TYR A 424 -0.72 -8.13 -24.29
C TYR A 424 -0.12 -6.89 -24.94
N SER A 425 0.19 -5.88 -24.13
CA SER A 425 0.84 -4.63 -24.56
C SER A 425 2.36 -4.63 -24.36
N VAL A 426 2.89 -5.58 -23.58
CA VAL A 426 4.33 -5.67 -23.27
C VAL A 426 4.83 -7.09 -23.48
N MET A 427 5.89 -7.23 -24.26
CA MET A 427 6.56 -8.49 -24.54
C MET A 427 7.95 -8.49 -23.88
N LYS A 428 8.36 -9.65 -23.34
CA LYS A 428 9.71 -9.86 -22.80
C LYS A 428 10.44 -10.88 -23.67
N MET A 429 11.63 -10.54 -24.18
CA MET A 429 12.47 -11.47 -24.92
C MET A 429 13.81 -11.66 -24.19
N LYS A 430 14.24 -12.92 -24.04
CA LYS A 430 15.59 -13.23 -23.56
C LYS A 430 16.61 -13.06 -24.67
N VAL A 431 17.75 -12.43 -24.35
CA VAL A 431 18.91 -12.19 -25.23
C VAL A 431 20.18 -12.66 -24.52
N GLY A 432 21.32 -12.67 -25.21
CA GLY A 432 22.63 -13.01 -24.64
C GLY A 432 22.99 -14.50 -24.66
N GLY A 433 22.05 -15.40 -24.96
CA GLY A 433 22.30 -16.84 -25.01
C GLY A 433 22.93 -17.37 -26.32
N GLY A 434 23.47 -16.52 -27.20
CA GLY A 434 23.98 -16.87 -28.53
C GLY A 434 24.64 -15.68 -29.21
N SER A 435 24.67 -15.60 -30.54
CA SER A 435 25.38 -14.50 -31.23
C SER A 435 24.66 -13.15 -31.07
N LEU A 436 25.45 -12.07 -31.01
CA LEU A 436 24.90 -10.71 -30.94
C LEU A 436 24.11 -10.36 -32.19
N GLU A 437 24.55 -10.83 -33.37
CA GLU A 437 23.86 -10.59 -34.63
C GLU A 437 22.48 -11.25 -34.67
N ASP A 438 22.35 -12.49 -34.18
CA ASP A 438 21.07 -13.20 -34.14
C ASP A 438 20.10 -12.52 -33.18
N ASP A 439 20.57 -12.10 -32.00
CA ASP A 439 19.73 -11.39 -31.03
C ASP A 439 19.28 -10.04 -31.60
N ALA A 440 20.18 -9.28 -32.22
CA ALA A 440 19.85 -7.99 -32.83
C ALA A 440 18.86 -8.14 -33.98
N SER A 441 19.04 -9.15 -34.83
CA SER A 441 18.14 -9.45 -35.94
C SER A 441 16.73 -9.75 -35.44
N ASN A 442 16.60 -10.64 -34.44
CA ASN A 442 15.30 -11.00 -33.87
C ASN A 442 14.63 -9.83 -33.14
N VAL A 443 15.39 -9.00 -32.41
CA VAL A 443 14.86 -7.80 -31.76
C VAL A 443 14.38 -6.78 -32.79
N ASN A 444 15.11 -6.56 -33.89
CA ASN A 444 14.68 -5.68 -34.97
C ASN A 444 13.40 -6.15 -35.64
N LEU A 445 13.26 -7.47 -35.88
CA LEU A 445 12.04 -8.08 -36.40
C LEU A 445 10.86 -7.87 -35.45
N LEU A 446 11.04 -8.09 -34.14
CA LEU A 446 10.01 -7.83 -33.14
C LEU A 446 9.60 -6.36 -33.09
N CYS A 447 10.57 -5.45 -33.01
CA CYS A 447 10.27 -4.03 -32.98
C CYS A 447 9.49 -3.60 -34.22
N LYS A 448 9.86 -4.09 -35.41
CA LYS A 448 9.11 -3.84 -36.64
C LYS A 448 7.69 -4.40 -36.59
N ALA A 449 7.50 -5.59 -36.04
CA ALA A 449 6.18 -6.21 -35.90
C ALA A 449 5.28 -5.48 -34.89
N LEU A 450 5.86 -4.87 -33.85
CA LEU A 450 5.12 -4.23 -32.75
C LEU A 450 4.85 -2.73 -32.95
N GLU A 451 5.58 -2.08 -33.86
CA GLU A 451 5.56 -0.62 -34.09
C GLU A 451 4.14 -0.05 -34.27
N ASP A 452 3.32 -0.70 -35.10
CA ASP A 452 1.97 -0.24 -35.41
C ASP A 452 0.91 -0.58 -34.35
N HIS A 453 1.30 -1.28 -33.28
CA HIS A 453 0.38 -1.80 -32.25
C HIS A 453 0.50 -1.08 -30.90
N GLY A 454 1.39 -0.10 -30.78
CA GLY A 454 1.65 0.60 -29.52
C GLY A 454 2.17 -0.31 -28.39
N SER A 455 2.68 -1.50 -28.76
CA SER A 455 3.24 -2.47 -27.83
C SER A 455 4.70 -2.17 -27.54
N ARG A 456 5.18 -2.53 -26.35
CA ARG A 456 6.55 -2.27 -25.90
C ARG A 456 7.32 -3.56 -25.66
N LEU A 457 8.63 -3.50 -25.85
CA LEU A 457 9.53 -4.64 -25.67
C LEU A 457 10.40 -4.45 -24.43
N ARG A 458 10.60 -5.53 -23.68
CA ARG A 458 11.61 -5.64 -22.61
C ARG A 458 12.59 -6.72 -23.01
N LEU A 459 13.87 -6.44 -22.82
CA LEU A 459 14.94 -7.40 -23.07
C LEU A 459 15.48 -7.90 -21.74
N ASP A 460 15.96 -9.14 -21.70
CA ASP A 460 16.57 -9.73 -20.51
C ASP A 460 17.81 -10.52 -20.93
N ALA A 461 18.98 -10.01 -20.52
CA ALA A 461 20.26 -10.57 -20.90
C ALA A 461 20.86 -11.47 -19.82
N ASN A 462 20.29 -11.53 -18.61
CA ASN A 462 20.83 -12.30 -17.47
C ASN A 462 22.37 -12.15 -17.32
N ARG A 463 22.89 -10.93 -17.43
CA ARG A 463 24.32 -10.56 -17.32
C ARG A 463 25.26 -11.20 -18.34
N SER A 464 24.80 -11.37 -19.59
CA SER A 464 25.56 -12.12 -20.59
C SER A 464 26.59 -11.32 -21.39
N TRP A 465 26.68 -9.99 -21.24
CA TRP A 465 27.51 -9.17 -22.12
C TRP A 465 28.54 -8.33 -21.38
N THR A 466 29.69 -8.14 -22.01
CA THR A 466 30.59 -7.04 -21.68
C THR A 466 29.98 -5.70 -22.09
N LEU A 467 30.47 -4.59 -21.53
CA LEU A 467 30.02 -3.24 -21.91
C LEU A 467 30.11 -2.96 -23.41
N ASP A 468 31.17 -3.44 -24.07
CA ASP A 468 31.39 -3.21 -25.50
C ASP A 468 30.44 -4.06 -26.36
N GLU A 469 30.18 -5.31 -25.98
CA GLU A 469 29.18 -6.17 -26.65
C GLU A 469 27.77 -5.60 -26.53
N ALA A 470 27.35 -5.22 -25.32
CA ALA A 470 26.05 -4.59 -25.09
C ALA A 470 25.89 -3.28 -25.87
N THR A 471 26.96 -2.47 -25.94
CA THR A 471 27.00 -1.24 -26.75
C THR A 471 26.88 -1.54 -28.25
N SER A 472 27.57 -2.57 -28.74
CA SER A 472 27.53 -3.01 -30.14
C SER A 472 26.13 -3.49 -30.53
N PHE A 473 25.55 -4.38 -29.70
CA PHE A 473 24.17 -4.84 -29.84
C PHE A 473 23.21 -3.67 -29.95
N TRP A 474 23.30 -2.70 -29.05
CA TRP A 474 22.41 -1.55 -29.05
C TRP A 474 22.51 -0.71 -30.33
N LYS A 475 23.73 -0.42 -30.79
CA LYS A 475 23.96 0.37 -32.01
C LYS A 475 23.41 -0.30 -33.27
N SER A 476 23.17 -1.61 -33.23
CA SER A 476 22.60 -2.36 -34.34
C SER A 476 21.06 -2.37 -34.39
N LEU A 477 20.39 -1.78 -33.38
CA LEU A 477 18.93 -1.74 -33.33
C LEU A 477 18.37 -0.57 -34.15
N GLU A 478 17.38 -0.86 -35.00
CA GLU A 478 16.73 0.13 -35.87
C GLU A 478 15.66 0.95 -35.13
N ARG A 479 15.01 0.36 -34.13
CA ARG A 479 13.86 0.94 -33.40
C ARG A 479 14.04 0.87 -31.88
N PRO A 480 15.11 1.48 -31.34
CA PRO A 480 15.44 1.44 -29.92
C PRO A 480 14.34 2.01 -29.01
N HIS A 481 13.52 2.95 -29.52
CA HIS A 481 12.47 3.63 -28.76
C HIS A 481 11.30 2.72 -28.33
N LEU A 482 11.15 1.53 -28.94
CA LEU A 482 10.15 0.53 -28.53
C LEU A 482 10.60 -0.31 -27.34
N ILE A 483 11.87 -0.22 -26.95
CA ILE A 483 12.43 -0.97 -25.82
C ILE A 483 12.22 -0.15 -24.54
N GLU A 484 11.41 -0.67 -23.62
CA GLU A 484 11.17 -0.05 -22.31
C GLU A 484 12.44 0.00 -21.47
N PHE A 485 13.17 -1.11 -21.44
CA PHE A 485 14.47 -1.28 -20.79
C PHE A 485 15.06 -2.65 -21.14
N ILE A 486 16.32 -2.83 -20.78
CA ILE A 486 16.99 -4.14 -20.72
C ILE A 486 17.29 -4.54 -19.27
N GLU A 487 16.90 -5.75 -18.89
CA GLU A 487 17.14 -6.34 -17.57
C GLU A 487 18.56 -6.92 -17.53
N GLU A 488 19.36 -6.44 -16.58
CA GLU A 488 20.71 -6.93 -16.24
C GLU A 488 21.59 -7.19 -17.47
N PRO A 489 21.89 -6.15 -18.29
CA PRO A 489 22.61 -6.31 -19.55
C PRO A 489 24.06 -6.81 -19.39
N LEU A 490 24.73 -6.43 -18.30
CA LEU A 490 26.18 -6.52 -18.19
C LEU A 490 26.65 -7.61 -17.23
N GLU A 491 27.79 -8.23 -17.54
CA GLU A 491 28.55 -9.09 -16.63
C GLU A 491 28.98 -8.33 -15.36
N ASP A 492 29.42 -7.06 -15.50
CA ASP A 492 29.75 -6.15 -14.40
C ASP A 492 28.65 -5.08 -14.23
N PRO A 493 27.80 -5.19 -13.19
CA PRO A 493 26.74 -4.20 -12.93
C PRO A 493 27.25 -2.80 -12.56
N GLU A 494 28.51 -2.64 -12.14
CA GLU A 494 29.05 -1.32 -11.81
C GLU A 494 29.25 -0.45 -13.07
N GLU A 495 29.29 -1.06 -14.26
CA GLU A 495 29.39 -0.37 -15.55
C GLU A 495 28.03 0.10 -16.11
N LEU A 496 26.90 -0.19 -15.43
CA LEU A 496 25.55 0.19 -15.90
C LEU A 496 25.37 1.70 -16.18
N PRO A 497 25.88 2.63 -15.34
CA PRO A 497 25.81 4.06 -15.67
C PRO A 497 26.58 4.42 -16.95
N GLN A 498 27.71 3.75 -17.20
CA GLN A 498 28.48 3.95 -18.42
C GLN A 498 27.77 3.38 -19.64
N PHE A 499 27.10 2.23 -19.50
CA PHE A 499 26.23 1.68 -20.53
C PHE A 499 25.12 2.66 -20.91
N TYR A 500 24.40 3.22 -19.94
CA TYR A 500 23.39 4.24 -20.21
C TYR A 500 24.00 5.48 -20.88
N ALA A 501 25.15 5.97 -20.41
CA ALA A 501 25.82 7.11 -21.03
C ALA A 501 26.22 6.88 -22.51
N ARG A 502 26.58 5.64 -22.88
CA ARG A 502 26.96 5.27 -24.26
C ARG A 502 25.76 5.02 -25.18
N THR A 503 24.64 4.57 -24.63
CA THR A 503 23.52 4.03 -25.42
C THR A 503 22.25 4.86 -25.34
N GLY A 504 22.03 5.54 -24.21
CA GLY A 504 20.74 6.11 -23.82
C GLY A 504 19.68 5.07 -23.46
N LEU A 505 20.00 3.77 -23.48
CA LEU A 505 19.05 2.71 -23.14
C LEU A 505 18.97 2.53 -21.62
N ARG A 506 17.74 2.55 -21.12
CA ARG A 506 17.49 2.32 -19.70
C ARG A 506 17.62 0.84 -19.33
N PHE A 507 18.03 0.59 -18.10
CA PHE A 507 18.19 -0.77 -17.58
C PHE A 507 17.27 -1.05 -16.40
N ALA A 508 17.01 -2.33 -16.14
CA ALA A 508 16.34 -2.80 -14.93
C ALA A 508 17.25 -3.73 -14.13
N LEU A 509 17.08 -3.72 -12.81
CA LEU A 509 17.82 -4.58 -11.88
C LEU A 509 16.95 -5.78 -11.47
N ASP A 510 17.53 -6.97 -11.46
CA ASP A 510 16.95 -8.23 -11.00
C ASP A 510 17.94 -8.92 -10.04
N GLU A 511 18.94 -9.66 -10.56
CA GLU A 511 19.93 -10.35 -9.72
C GLU A 511 20.71 -9.38 -8.81
N ASN A 512 20.96 -8.14 -9.27
CA ASN A 512 21.74 -7.15 -8.51
C ASN A 512 21.02 -6.72 -7.23
N LEU A 513 19.69 -6.81 -7.19
CA LEU A 513 18.88 -6.47 -6.01
C LEU A 513 19.17 -7.37 -4.82
N VAL A 514 19.60 -8.61 -5.06
CA VAL A 514 19.82 -9.63 -4.03
C VAL A 514 21.31 -9.88 -3.79
N GLU A 515 22.14 -9.73 -4.82
CA GLU A 515 23.56 -10.08 -4.74
C GLU A 515 24.48 -8.91 -4.35
N SER A 516 24.05 -7.66 -4.59
CA SER A 516 24.86 -6.48 -4.29
C SER A 516 24.42 -5.78 -3.00
N GLU A 517 25.37 -5.29 -2.21
CA GLU A 517 25.05 -4.41 -1.07
C GLU A 517 24.86 -2.95 -1.51
N THR A 518 25.24 -2.62 -2.74
CA THR A 518 25.34 -1.26 -3.30
C THR A 518 24.41 -0.99 -4.47
N TRP A 519 23.49 -1.91 -4.80
CA TRP A 519 22.51 -1.73 -5.89
C TRP A 519 21.71 -0.42 -5.78
N TRP A 520 21.48 0.07 -4.56
CA TRP A 520 20.71 1.30 -4.27
C TRP A 520 21.42 2.59 -4.72
N LYS A 521 22.68 2.50 -5.16
CA LYS A 521 23.41 3.64 -5.73
C LYS A 521 22.90 4.04 -7.12
N HIS A 522 22.29 3.12 -7.87
CA HIS A 522 21.78 3.43 -9.20
C HIS A 522 20.52 4.29 -9.11
N SER A 523 20.48 5.38 -9.88
CA SER A 523 19.36 6.32 -9.93
C SER A 523 18.70 6.37 -11.31
N VAL A 524 17.55 7.03 -11.40
CA VAL A 524 16.82 7.20 -12.67
C VAL A 524 17.60 8.10 -13.64
N GLU A 525 18.39 9.00 -13.09
CA GLU A 525 19.35 9.86 -13.78
C GLU A 525 20.49 9.06 -14.41
N ASP A 526 20.87 7.93 -13.79
CA ASP A 526 21.89 7.00 -14.29
C ASP A 526 21.35 5.99 -15.31
N GLY A 527 20.05 6.06 -15.64
CA GLY A 527 19.41 5.16 -16.60
C GLY A 527 18.60 4.02 -15.99
N LEU A 528 18.44 3.97 -14.66
CA LEU A 528 17.56 2.98 -14.02
C LEU A 528 16.10 3.22 -14.44
N ALA A 529 15.47 2.21 -15.03
CA ALA A 529 14.04 2.20 -15.38
C ALA A 529 13.20 1.47 -14.35
N ALA A 530 13.68 0.33 -13.84
CA ALA A 530 12.88 -0.53 -12.98
C ALA A 530 13.68 -1.41 -12.01
N TYR A 531 13.04 -1.75 -10.89
CA TYR A 531 13.41 -2.87 -10.02
C TYR A 531 12.49 -4.05 -10.35
N VAL A 532 13.06 -5.16 -10.82
CA VAL A 532 12.35 -6.43 -11.05
C VAL A 532 12.42 -7.24 -9.76
N VAL A 533 11.38 -7.16 -8.94
CA VAL A 533 11.36 -7.77 -7.61
C VAL A 533 10.69 -9.14 -7.64
N LYS A 534 11.36 -10.15 -7.09
CA LYS A 534 10.83 -11.50 -6.91
C LYS A 534 10.76 -11.80 -5.42
N PRO A 535 9.59 -11.65 -4.76
CA PRO A 535 9.50 -11.83 -3.31
C PRO A 535 9.99 -13.19 -2.82
N THR A 536 9.81 -14.25 -3.60
CA THR A 536 10.31 -15.60 -3.30
C THR A 536 11.84 -15.69 -3.24
N VAL A 537 12.55 -14.87 -4.02
CA VAL A 537 14.02 -14.81 -4.05
C VAL A 537 14.57 -13.84 -3.01
N ILE A 538 13.91 -12.67 -2.85
CA ILE A 538 14.31 -11.62 -1.91
C ILE A 538 14.09 -12.08 -0.46
N GLY A 539 13.09 -12.92 -0.23
CA GLY A 539 12.78 -13.51 1.06
C GLY A 539 11.56 -12.95 1.74
N GLY A 540 10.47 -12.76 1.00
CA GLY A 540 9.18 -12.32 1.50
C GLY A 540 8.75 -10.95 0.97
N LEU A 541 7.48 -10.63 1.23
CA LEU A 541 6.88 -9.34 0.93
C LEU A 541 7.48 -8.24 1.83
N VAL A 542 7.73 -8.51 3.12
CA VAL A 542 8.31 -7.53 4.05
C VAL A 542 9.71 -7.09 3.59
N PRO A 543 10.69 -7.99 3.35
CA PRO A 543 11.99 -7.59 2.84
C PRO A 543 11.91 -6.94 1.44
N THR A 544 10.97 -7.36 0.60
CA THR A 544 10.74 -6.72 -0.71
C THR A 544 10.30 -5.26 -0.55
N VAL A 545 9.40 -4.96 0.38
CA VAL A 545 8.98 -3.57 0.64
C VAL A 545 10.11 -2.74 1.26
N ASP A 546 10.90 -3.33 2.16
CA ASP A 546 12.07 -2.64 2.73
C ASP A 546 13.14 -2.35 1.65
N LEU A 547 13.34 -3.26 0.71
CA LEU A 547 14.16 -3.06 -0.48
C LEU A 547 13.64 -1.90 -1.33
N ILE A 548 12.35 -1.91 -1.70
CA ILE A 548 11.73 -0.84 -2.49
C ILE A 548 11.92 0.53 -1.80
N ARG A 549 11.74 0.60 -0.48
CA ARG A 549 11.97 1.83 0.30
C ARG A 549 13.42 2.29 0.31
N LYS A 550 14.37 1.36 0.40
CA LYS A 550 15.81 1.66 0.38
C LYS A 550 16.24 2.27 -0.96
N GLY A 551 15.62 1.83 -2.06
CA GLY A 551 15.93 2.35 -3.40
C GLY A 551 15.57 3.82 -3.58
N ALA A 552 14.51 4.29 -2.89
CA ALA A 552 14.05 5.69 -2.84
C ALA A 552 14.06 6.46 -4.18
N SER A 553 13.96 5.76 -5.30
CA SER A 553 14.06 6.32 -6.66
C SER A 553 12.68 6.40 -7.30
N ALA A 554 12.55 7.19 -8.36
CA ALA A 554 11.35 7.21 -9.20
C ALA A 554 11.24 6.01 -10.14
N ALA A 555 12.10 4.99 -10.00
CA ALA A 555 12.08 3.79 -10.83
C ALA A 555 10.79 2.99 -10.62
N ARG A 556 10.33 2.31 -11.69
CA ARG A 556 9.17 1.43 -11.63
C ARG A 556 9.49 0.18 -10.83
N VAL A 557 8.50 -0.38 -10.13
CA VAL A 557 8.65 -1.68 -9.48
C VAL A 557 7.85 -2.71 -10.25
N ILE A 558 8.51 -3.76 -10.71
CA ILE A 558 7.92 -4.84 -11.48
C ILE A 558 7.97 -6.08 -10.61
N VAL A 559 6.85 -6.44 -10.01
CA VAL A 559 6.68 -7.75 -9.36
C VAL A 559 6.79 -8.85 -10.41
N SER A 560 7.66 -9.81 -10.16
CA SER A 560 7.94 -10.97 -11.01
C SER A 560 7.90 -12.26 -10.19
N SER A 561 7.93 -13.39 -10.88
CA SER A 561 7.78 -14.73 -10.29
C SER A 561 8.84 -15.69 -10.81
N THR A 562 9.05 -16.79 -10.10
CA THR A 562 10.01 -17.85 -10.40
C THR A 562 9.31 -19.13 -10.85
N PHE A 563 8.35 -19.00 -11.79
CA PHE A 563 7.49 -20.10 -12.23
C PHE A 563 6.70 -20.71 -11.05
N ASP A 564 6.08 -19.83 -10.28
CA ASP A 564 5.36 -20.19 -9.06
C ASP A 564 3.93 -20.64 -9.37
N SER A 565 3.31 -21.34 -8.42
CA SER A 565 1.95 -21.84 -8.62
C SER A 565 0.90 -20.73 -8.57
N GLY A 566 -0.33 -21.03 -8.96
CA GLY A 566 -1.47 -20.12 -8.92
C GLY A 566 -1.76 -19.55 -7.52
N LEU A 567 -1.44 -20.29 -6.46
CA LEU A 567 -1.52 -19.79 -5.09
C LEU A 567 -0.58 -18.60 -4.88
N MET A 568 0.73 -18.78 -5.11
CA MET A 568 1.74 -17.71 -5.04
C MET A 568 1.40 -16.56 -6.01
N LEU A 569 1.05 -16.86 -7.26
CA LEU A 569 0.72 -15.83 -8.25
C LEU A 569 -0.51 -15.00 -7.86
N SER A 570 -1.49 -15.59 -7.18
CA SER A 570 -2.64 -14.85 -6.64
C SER A 570 -2.22 -13.82 -5.59
N TYR A 571 -1.32 -14.19 -4.67
CA TYR A 571 -0.74 -13.26 -3.70
C TYR A 571 0.09 -12.17 -4.37
N LEU A 572 0.99 -12.55 -5.28
CA LEU A 572 1.86 -11.61 -5.98
C LEU A 572 1.07 -10.62 -6.84
N SER A 573 -0.08 -11.03 -7.38
CA SER A 573 -0.98 -10.14 -8.13
C SER A 573 -1.62 -9.08 -7.23
N ILE A 574 -2.10 -9.48 -6.05
CA ILE A 574 -2.63 -8.53 -5.06
C ILE A 574 -1.51 -7.59 -4.60
N PHE A 575 -0.33 -8.12 -4.29
CA PHE A 575 0.83 -7.34 -3.88
C PHE A 575 1.27 -6.33 -4.96
N ALA A 576 1.30 -6.73 -6.23
CA ALA A 576 1.58 -5.86 -7.37
C ALA A 576 0.62 -4.66 -7.41
N SER A 577 -0.68 -4.92 -7.22
CA SER A 577 -1.71 -3.86 -7.20
C SER A 577 -1.51 -2.79 -6.10
N LEU A 578 -0.78 -3.13 -5.03
CA LEU A 578 -0.49 -2.26 -3.89
C LEU A 578 0.82 -1.46 -4.03
N ILE A 579 1.72 -1.92 -4.90
CA ILE A 579 3.05 -1.31 -5.10
C ILE A 579 3.07 -0.39 -6.33
N GLU A 580 2.14 -0.60 -7.27
CA GLU A 580 2.20 0.02 -8.59
C GLU A 580 2.36 1.55 -8.59
N GLY A 581 3.25 1.99 -9.48
CA GLY A 581 3.45 3.39 -9.86
C GLY A 581 2.47 3.81 -10.95
N GLU A 582 2.86 3.71 -12.22
CA GLU A 582 2.01 4.06 -13.36
C GLU A 582 0.85 3.07 -13.52
N ALA A 583 -0.32 3.56 -13.96
CA ALA A 583 -1.58 2.82 -13.98
C ALA A 583 -1.59 1.60 -14.93
N ASP A 584 -0.64 1.52 -15.86
CA ASP A 584 -0.50 0.50 -16.92
C ASP A 584 0.78 -0.34 -16.78
N THR A 585 1.35 -0.43 -15.58
CA THR A 585 2.58 -1.20 -15.34
C THR A 585 2.34 -2.70 -15.59
N ALA A 586 2.96 -3.26 -16.63
CA ALA A 586 2.93 -4.70 -16.88
C ALA A 586 3.91 -5.45 -15.95
N HIS A 587 3.42 -6.45 -15.21
CA HIS A 587 4.16 -7.28 -14.25
C HIS A 587 4.67 -8.61 -14.84
N GLY A 588 5.73 -9.15 -14.25
CA GLY A 588 6.38 -10.42 -14.61
C GLY A 588 5.65 -11.68 -14.09
N LEU A 589 4.32 -11.68 -14.14
CA LEU A 589 3.47 -12.72 -13.53
C LEU A 589 2.88 -13.69 -14.56
N GLY A 590 3.31 -13.62 -15.83
CA GLY A 590 2.91 -14.54 -16.91
C GLY A 590 3.55 -15.93 -16.87
N THR A 591 4.25 -16.30 -15.79
CA THR A 591 5.02 -17.55 -15.75
C THR A 591 4.17 -18.81 -15.62
N PHE A 592 2.88 -18.67 -15.26
CA PHE A 592 1.93 -19.78 -15.15
C PHE A 592 1.78 -20.61 -16.42
N GLU A 593 2.07 -20.04 -17.60
CA GLU A 593 1.92 -20.73 -18.89
C GLU A 593 2.77 -22.00 -19.00
N ILE A 594 3.87 -22.10 -18.23
CA ILE A 594 4.73 -23.29 -18.24
C ILE A 594 4.15 -24.45 -17.44
N LEU A 595 3.23 -24.20 -16.51
CA LEU A 595 2.66 -25.22 -15.64
C LEU A 595 1.54 -25.99 -16.37
N ALA A 596 1.59 -27.32 -16.30
CA ALA A 596 0.53 -28.18 -16.85
C ALA A 596 -0.64 -28.31 -15.87
N GLU A 597 -0.35 -28.21 -14.58
CA GLU A 597 -1.24 -28.35 -13.44
C GLU A 597 -1.08 -27.15 -12.50
N ASP A 598 -1.98 -26.98 -11.53
CA ASP A 598 -1.96 -25.85 -10.60
C ASP A 598 -2.33 -26.30 -9.18
N THR A 599 -1.98 -25.48 -8.18
CA THR A 599 -2.37 -25.68 -6.77
C THR A 599 -3.77 -25.16 -6.45
N ILE A 600 -4.41 -24.50 -7.40
CA ILE A 600 -5.74 -23.90 -7.27
C ILE A 600 -6.68 -24.41 -8.35
N ASP A 601 -7.98 -24.48 -8.03
CA ASP A 601 -9.06 -24.82 -8.97
C ASP A 601 -10.12 -23.72 -8.95
N PRO A 602 -10.46 -23.10 -10.10
CA PRO A 602 -9.87 -23.30 -11.43
C PRO A 602 -8.41 -22.78 -11.51
N PRO A 603 -7.60 -23.29 -12.46
CA PRO A 603 -6.20 -22.93 -12.58
C PRO A 603 -6.01 -21.44 -12.87
N PHE A 604 -4.86 -20.89 -12.47
CA PHE A 604 -4.56 -19.46 -12.56
C PHE A 604 -4.62 -18.90 -13.99
N SER A 605 -4.38 -19.74 -15.00
CA SER A 605 -4.56 -19.37 -16.40
C SER A 605 -5.98 -18.88 -16.71
N SER A 606 -6.99 -19.38 -16.01
CA SER A 606 -8.38 -18.92 -16.14
C SER A 606 -8.62 -17.51 -15.55
N PHE A 607 -7.65 -16.97 -14.80
CA PHE A 607 -7.73 -15.63 -14.21
C PHE A 607 -7.20 -14.56 -15.16
N VAL A 608 -6.60 -14.97 -16.27
CA VAL A 608 -5.95 -14.09 -17.24
C VAL A 608 -6.81 -13.93 -18.48
N SER A 609 -7.03 -12.68 -18.87
CA SER A 609 -7.71 -12.29 -20.11
C SER A 609 -7.21 -10.93 -20.56
N ASP A 610 -6.98 -10.75 -21.87
CA ASP A 610 -6.56 -9.46 -22.44
C ASP A 610 -5.30 -8.87 -21.78
N GLY A 611 -4.29 -9.72 -21.53
CA GLY A 611 -3.04 -9.31 -20.86
C GLY A 611 -3.19 -8.85 -19.41
N LYS A 612 -4.31 -9.20 -18.75
CA LYS A 612 -4.64 -8.75 -17.39
C LYS A 612 -4.98 -9.92 -16.48
N ILE A 613 -4.53 -9.86 -15.23
CA ILE A 613 -4.95 -10.79 -14.17
C ILE A 613 -6.15 -10.20 -13.42
N SER A 614 -7.23 -10.98 -13.26
CA SER A 614 -8.39 -10.61 -12.44
C SER A 614 -8.09 -10.70 -10.95
N LEU A 615 -8.04 -9.55 -10.28
CA LEU A 615 -7.81 -9.50 -8.82
C LEU A 615 -9.03 -9.99 -8.03
N GLU A 616 -10.24 -9.91 -8.60
CA GLU A 616 -11.45 -10.49 -7.99
C GLU A 616 -11.32 -12.01 -7.85
N LYS A 617 -10.86 -12.71 -8.91
CA LYS A 617 -10.63 -14.15 -8.86
C LYS A 617 -9.51 -14.54 -7.89
N CYS A 618 -8.42 -13.77 -7.85
CA CYS A 618 -7.35 -13.95 -6.87
C CYS A 618 -7.89 -13.84 -5.42
N ARG A 619 -8.67 -12.78 -5.13
CA ARG A 619 -9.27 -12.57 -3.80
C ARG A 619 -10.25 -13.68 -3.44
N ALA A 620 -11.13 -14.06 -4.36
CA ALA A 620 -12.13 -15.10 -4.13
C ALA A 620 -11.47 -16.45 -3.81
N THR A 621 -10.44 -16.82 -4.58
CA THR A 621 -9.67 -18.06 -4.40
C THR A 621 -8.99 -18.07 -3.03
N LEU A 622 -8.24 -17.02 -2.69
CA LEU A 622 -7.60 -16.91 -1.39
C LEU A 622 -8.62 -16.88 -0.24
N ARG A 623 -9.75 -16.20 -0.39
CA ARG A 623 -10.81 -16.24 0.64
C ARG A 623 -11.35 -17.65 0.87
N SER A 624 -11.57 -18.43 -0.19
CA SER A 624 -12.09 -19.79 -0.06
C SER A 624 -11.18 -20.69 0.79
N HIS A 625 -9.86 -20.61 0.60
CA HIS A 625 -8.89 -21.39 1.39
C HIS A 625 -8.89 -21.04 2.88
N SER A 626 -9.35 -19.83 3.26
CA SER A 626 -9.41 -19.43 4.67
C SER A 626 -10.52 -20.13 5.47
N ALA A 627 -11.54 -20.65 4.76
CA ALA A 627 -12.65 -21.41 5.34
C ALA A 627 -12.37 -22.92 5.50
N GLY A 628 -11.29 -23.42 4.89
CA GLY A 628 -10.85 -24.81 4.95
C GLY A 628 -9.95 -25.16 3.76
N PRO A 629 -8.80 -25.85 3.97
CA PRO A 629 -7.93 -26.27 2.89
C PRO A 629 -8.36 -27.65 2.36
N ASP A 630 -9.34 -27.67 1.45
CA ASP A 630 -9.59 -28.85 0.61
C ASP A 630 -8.49 -29.02 -0.43
#